data_AF-A0A1I6I3A6-F1
#
_entry.id   AF-A0A1I6I3A6-F1
#
_cell.length_a   1.000
_cell.length_b   1.000
_cell.length_c   1.000
_cell.angle_alpha   90.00
_cell.angle_beta   90.00
_cell.angle_gamma   90.00
#
_symmetry.space_group_name_H-M   'P 1'
#
loop_
_entity.id
_entity.type
_entity.pdbx_description
1 polymer ?
#
loop_
_entity_poly.entity_id
_entity_poly.type
_entity_poly.pdbx_seq_one_letter_code
_entity_poly.pdbx_strand_id
1 'polypeptide(L)' 'MKKDDNSLKGSIDSLPEKQIYLNINHLKEGLYILKILHDSKVIKKISFRKKD' A
#
# COMPACT_ATOMS: atom_id res chain seq x y z
N MET A 1 4.45 -42.31 -24.09
CA MET A 1 4.76 -41.52 -22.88
C MET A 1 3.63 -40.53 -22.66
N LYS A 2 2.96 -40.59 -21.49
CA LYS A 2 1.94 -39.60 -21.11
C LYS A 2 2.69 -38.32 -20.70
N LYS A 3 2.33 -37.16 -21.27
CA LYS A 3 2.87 -35.87 -20.87
C LYS A 3 2.17 -35.45 -19.58
N ASP A 4 2.88 -35.41 -18.47
CA ASP A 4 2.37 -34.85 -17.23
C ASP A 4 2.30 -33.33 -17.41
N ASP A 5 1.08 -32.81 -17.51
CA ASP A 5 0.78 -31.40 -17.69
C ASP A 5 0.98 -30.70 -16.35
N ASN A 6 2.23 -30.36 -16.06
CA ASN A 6 2.65 -29.80 -14.78
C ASN A 6 2.23 -28.31 -14.69
N SER A 7 0.92 -28.06 -14.60
CA SER A 7 0.38 -26.71 -14.53
C SER A 7 0.63 -26.13 -13.14
N LEU A 8 1.52 -25.14 -13.06
CA LEU A 8 1.71 -24.34 -11.85
C LEU A 8 0.50 -23.41 -11.69
N LYS A 9 -0.27 -23.59 -10.61
CA LYS A 9 -1.37 -22.69 -10.24
C LYS A 9 -1.03 -21.98 -8.94
N GLY A 10 -1.20 -20.66 -8.94
CA GLY A 10 -1.11 -19.82 -7.75
C GLY A 10 -2.36 -18.95 -7.65
N SER A 11 -2.89 -18.81 -6.44
CA SER A 11 -3.96 -17.87 -6.12
C SER A 11 -3.35 -16.62 -5.48
N ILE A 12 -3.80 -15.45 -5.92
CA ILE A 12 -3.45 -14.17 -5.29
C ILE A 12 -4.59 -13.82 -4.33
N ASP A 13 -4.26 -13.59 -3.07
CA ASP A 13 -5.22 -13.04 -2.10
C ASP A 13 -5.78 -11.73 -2.64
N SER A 14 -7.11 -11.56 -2.50
CA SER A 14 -7.91 -10.51 -3.12
C SER A 14 -7.20 -9.15 -3.21
N LEU A 15 -7.20 -8.56 -4.41
CA LEU A 15 -6.72 -7.20 -4.59
C LEU A 15 -7.56 -6.24 -3.73
N PRO A 16 -6.93 -5.25 -3.06
CA PRO A 16 -7.66 -4.30 -2.26
C PRO A 16 -8.62 -3.50 -3.14
N GLU A 17 -9.93 -3.59 -2.84
CA GLU A 17 -10.99 -2.91 -3.59
C GLU A 17 -10.89 -1.38 -3.53
N LYS A 18 -10.29 -0.84 -2.45
CA LYS A 18 -10.18 0.59 -2.21
C LYS A 18 -8.73 0.95 -1.89
N GLN A 19 -8.17 1.86 -2.67
CA GLN A 19 -6.77 2.29 -2.54
C GLN A 19 -6.72 3.82 -2.51
N ILE A 20 -5.79 4.36 -1.72
CA ILE A 20 -5.52 5.79 -1.63
C ILE A 20 -4.06 5.99 -2.02
N TYR A 21 -3.83 6.75 -3.10
CA TYR A 21 -2.49 7.12 -3.54
C TYR A 21 -2.17 8.53 -3.05
N LEU A 22 -1.00 8.70 -2.46
CA LEU A 22 -0.47 9.98 -2.01
C LEU A 22 0.90 10.19 -2.65
N ASN A 23 1.03 11.19 -3.53
CA ASN A 23 2.32 11.57 -4.07
C ASN A 23 3.11 12.37 -3.02
N ILE A 24 4.25 11.83 -2.60
CA ILE A 24 5.15 12.44 -1.61
C ILE A 24 6.48 12.91 -2.22
N ASN A 25 6.62 12.89 -3.54
CA ASN A 25 7.90 13.12 -4.21
C ASN A 25 8.41 14.56 -4.05
N HIS A 26 7.51 15.53 -3.93
CA HIS A 26 7.86 16.94 -3.76
C HIS A 26 7.91 17.39 -2.29
N LEU A 27 7.77 16.45 -1.34
CA LEU A 27 8.01 16.76 0.06
C LEU A 27 9.51 16.96 0.28
N LYS A 28 9.86 17.98 1.07
CA LYS A 28 11.22 18.15 1.56
C LYS A 28 11.61 16.93 2.40
N GLU A 29 12.91 16.66 2.50
CA GLU A 29 13.40 15.65 3.42
C GLU A 29 12.95 15.95 4.86
N GLY A 30 12.50 14.92 5.57
CA GLY A 30 11.98 15.12 6.91
C GLY A 30 11.16 13.96 7.46
N LEU A 31 10.81 14.08 8.75
CA LEU A 31 9.89 13.17 9.42
C LEU A 31 8.46 13.72 9.31
N TYR A 32 7.57 12.90 8.80
CA TYR A 32 6.16 13.22 8.58
C TYR A 32 5.25 12.32 9.40
N ILE A 33 4.08 12.86 9.75
CA ILE A 33 2.98 12.11 10.36
C ILE A 33 1.76 12.26 9.44
N LEU A 34 1.44 11.19 8.72
CA LEU A 34 0.19 11.08 7.98
C LEU A 34 -0.94 10.73 8.96
N LYS A 35 -2.00 11.55 8.95
CA LYS A 35 -3.23 11.32 9.73
C LYS A 35 -4.37 11.07 8.77
N ILE A 36 -5.06 9.95 8.91
CA ILE A 36 -6.32 9.68 8.20
C ILE A 36 -7.46 10.11 9.12
N LEU A 37 -8.37 10.94 8.60
CA LEU A 37 -9.50 11.48 9.34
C LEU A 37 -10.83 10.90 8.83
N HIS A 38 -11.78 10.70 9.74
CA HIS A 38 -13.17 10.40 9.48
C HIS A 38 -14.02 11.26 10.42
N ASP A 39 -14.98 12.02 9.90
CA ASP A 39 -15.79 12.98 10.67
C ASP A 39 -14.96 13.85 11.63
N SER A 40 -13.88 14.44 11.10
CA SER A 40 -12.95 15.29 11.84
C SER A 40 -12.19 14.61 12.99
N LYS A 41 -12.33 13.29 13.16
CA LYS A 41 -11.56 12.48 14.11
C LYS A 41 -10.44 11.72 13.41
N VAL A 42 -9.27 11.68 14.03
CA VAL A 42 -8.13 10.89 13.51
C VAL A 42 -8.38 9.41 13.77
N ILE A 43 -8.51 8.62 12.70
CA ILE A 43 -8.75 7.16 12.77
C ILE A 43 -7.48 6.34 12.53
N LYS A 44 -6.45 6.91 11.88
CA LYS A 44 -5.16 6.26 11.68
C LYS A 44 -4.03 7.29 11.71
N LYS A 45 -2.89 6.91 12.28
CA LYS A 45 -1.64 7.67 12.25
C LYS A 45 -0.55 6.79 11.69
N ILE A 46 0.23 7.32 10.76
CA ILE A 46 1.37 6.64 10.15
C ILE A 46 2.53 7.63 10.14
N SER A 47 3.65 7.27 10.75
CA SER A 47 4.87 8.06 10.69
C SER A 47 5.73 7.54 9.56
N PHE A 48 6.23 8.43 8.70
CA PHE A 48 7.17 8.08 7.65
C PHE A 48 8.27 9.13 7.53
N ARG A 49 9.46 8.71 7.13
CA ARG A 49 10.57 9.63 6.85
C ARG A 49 10.76 9.72 5.34
N LYS A 50 10.64 10.93 4.78
CA LYS A 50 11.07 11.19 3.40
C LYS A 50 12.58 11.40 3.42
N LYS A 51 13.27 10.56 2.66
CA LYS A 51 14.67 10.72 2.25
C LYS A 51 14.67 10.78 0.72
N ASP A 52 15.56 11.56 0.13
CA ASP A 52 15.77 11.56 -1.32
C ASP A 52 16.46 10.27 -1.81
#